data_AF-A0A1T5KG09-F1
#
_entry.id   AF-A0A1T5KG09-F1
#
_cell.length_a   1.000
_cell.length_b   1.000
_cell.length_c   1.000
_cell.angle_alpha   90.00
_cell.angle_beta   90.00
_cell.angle_gamma   90.00
#
_symmetry.space_group_name_H-M   'P 1'
#
loop_
_entity.id
_entity.type
_entity.pdbx_description
1 polymer ?
#
loop_
_entity_poly.entity_id
_entity_poly.type
_entity_poly.pdbx_seq_one_letter_code
_entity_poly.pdbx_strand_id
1 'polypeptide(L)'
;MSAAPAENSADAPPTPAAASPAFRVVSGAPSDVELAAVTAVLLATLQARANAAAAAPRPVRVTAWQRSQRGLRRPHVPGPGHWRGFSG
;
A
#
# COMPACT_ATOMS: atom_id res chain seq x y z
N MET A 1 -51.86 8.34 12.54
CA MET A 1 -51.06 8.79 11.39
C MET A 1 -49.62 8.31 11.61
N SER A 2 -49.28 7.12 11.12
CA SER A 2 -47.92 6.59 11.17
C SER A 2 -47.40 6.54 9.75
N ALA A 3 -46.38 7.35 9.45
CA ALA A 3 -45.75 7.38 8.14
C ALA A 3 -44.81 6.17 8.01
N ALA A 4 -44.94 5.43 6.91
CA ALA A 4 -43.97 4.42 6.50
C ALA A 4 -42.64 5.10 6.12
N PRO A 5 -41.47 4.53 6.45
CA PRO A 5 -40.22 5.02 5.93
C PRO A 5 -40.13 4.61 4.45
N ALA A 6 -39.73 5.54 3.59
CA ALA A 6 -39.40 5.25 2.20
C ALA A 6 -38.21 4.29 2.17
N GLU A 7 -38.44 3.04 1.77
CA GLU A 7 -37.38 2.08 1.51
C GLU A 7 -36.56 2.57 0.31
N ASN A 8 -35.35 3.00 0.68
CA ASN A 8 -34.25 3.43 -0.15
C ASN A 8 -34.03 2.48 -1.35
N SER A 9 -34.42 2.90 -2.56
CA SER A 9 -34.20 2.19 -3.83
C SER A 9 -32.73 2.17 -4.30
N ALA A 10 -31.77 2.09 -3.37
CA ALA A 10 -30.35 2.29 -3.64
C ALA A 10 -29.54 1.00 -3.88
N ASP A 11 -30.18 -0.10 -4.31
CA ASP A 11 -29.49 -1.35 -4.63
C ASP A 11 -29.60 -1.70 -6.12
N ALA A 12 -29.22 -0.74 -6.98
CA ALA A 12 -28.88 -1.07 -8.36
C ALA A 12 -27.39 -1.45 -8.38
N PRO A 13 -26.98 -2.63 -8.90
CA PRO A 13 -25.57 -2.94 -9.05
C PRO A 13 -24.90 -1.83 -9.87
N PRO A 14 -23.69 -1.37 -9.49
CA PRO A 14 -23.00 -0.37 -10.28
C PRO A 14 -22.83 -0.92 -11.69
N THR A 15 -23.54 -0.34 -12.65
CA THR A 15 -23.29 -0.63 -14.07
C THR A 15 -21.82 -0.27 -14.29
N PRO A 16 -20.97 -1.21 -14.73
CA PRO A 16 -19.55 -0.92 -14.89
C PRO A 16 -19.45 0.23 -15.89
N ALA A 17 -19.08 1.42 -15.39
CA ALA A 17 -18.82 2.56 -16.23
C ALA A 17 -17.82 2.12 -17.31
N ALA A 18 -18.16 2.36 -18.58
CA ALA A 18 -17.40 1.87 -19.72
C ALA A 18 -15.91 2.18 -19.54
N ALA A 19 -15.11 1.14 -19.27
CA ALA A 19 -13.69 1.30 -19.01
C ALA A 19 -13.01 1.83 -20.26
N SER A 20 -12.21 2.89 -20.09
CA SER A 20 -11.38 3.40 -21.18
C SER A 20 -10.35 2.32 -21.59
N PRO A 21 -10.06 2.17 -22.90
CA PRO A 21 -9.13 1.15 -23.36
C PRO A 21 -7.73 1.39 -22.79
N ALA A 22 -7.06 0.31 -22.34
CA ALA A 22 -5.73 0.39 -21.73
C ALA A 22 -4.64 0.88 -22.70
N PHE A 23 -4.77 0.56 -23.99
CA PHE A 23 -3.94 1.08 -25.07
C PHE A 23 -4.69 1.00 -26.41
N ARG A 24 -4.18 1.68 -27.44
CA ARG A 24 -4.73 1.66 -28.82
C ARG A 24 -3.60 1.46 -29.83
N VAL A 25 -3.86 0.64 -30.84
CA VAL A 25 -3.01 0.52 -32.03
C VAL A 25 -3.31 1.70 -32.96
N VAL A 26 -2.29 2.52 -33.24
CA VAL A 26 -2.44 3.74 -34.06
C VAL A 26 -2.18 3.50 -35.55
N SER A 27 -1.50 2.40 -35.89
CA SER A 27 -1.12 2.04 -37.26
C SER A 27 -0.91 0.54 -37.40
N GLY A 28 -1.20 0.00 -38.59
CA GLY A 28 -1.10 -1.43 -38.88
C GLY A 28 -2.33 -2.22 -38.44
N ALA A 29 -2.35 -3.51 -38.80
CA ALA A 29 -3.42 -4.45 -38.45
C ALA A 29 -2.78 -5.72 -37.85
N PRO A 30 -2.40 -5.69 -36.56
CA PRO A 30 -1.77 -6.85 -35.93
C PRO A 30 -2.75 -8.02 -35.89
N SER A 31 -2.22 -9.22 -36.06
CA SER A 31 -2.98 -10.45 -35.81
C SER A 31 -3.32 -10.59 -34.33
N ASP A 32 -4.33 -11.41 -34.03
CA ASP A 32 -4.75 -11.69 -32.66
C ASP A 32 -3.60 -12.24 -31.80
N VAL A 33 -2.71 -13.03 -32.40
CA VAL A 33 -1.53 -13.60 -31.75
C VAL A 33 -0.54 -12.50 -31.36
N GLU A 34 -0.30 -11.54 -32.24
CA GLU A 34 0.61 -10.42 -31.96
C GLU A 34 0.03 -9.47 -30.90
N LEU A 35 -1.28 -9.20 -30.94
CA LEU A 35 -1.96 -8.44 -29.88
C LEU A 35 -1.87 -9.14 -28.51
N ALA A 36 -2.08 -10.46 -28.49
CA ALA A 36 -1.92 -11.25 -27.27
C ALA A 36 -0.48 -11.19 -26.75
N ALA A 37 0.51 -11.32 -27.63
CA ALA A 37 1.92 -11.23 -27.27
C ALA A 37 2.29 -9.87 -26.66
N VAL A 38 1.87 -8.77 -27.29
CA VAL A 38 2.10 -7.41 -26.76
C VAL A 38 1.43 -7.24 -25.40
N THR A 39 0.18 -7.70 -25.26
CA THR A 39 -0.54 -7.63 -23.99
C THR A 39 0.17 -8.41 -22.90
N ALA A 40 0.64 -9.62 -23.18
CA ALA A 40 1.40 -10.44 -22.25
C ALA A 40 2.70 -9.77 -21.79
N VAL A 41 3.44 -9.15 -22.72
CA VAL A 41 4.66 -8.39 -22.40
C VAL A 41 4.33 -7.18 -21.52
N LEU A 42 3.29 -6.41 -21.85
CA LEU A 42 2.88 -5.26 -21.05
C LEU A 42 2.51 -5.69 -19.62
N LEU A 43 1.71 -6.75 -19.46
CA LEU A 43 1.36 -7.28 -18.13
C LEU A 43 2.58 -7.77 -17.37
N ALA A 44 3.49 -8.50 -18.02
CA ALA A 44 4.73 -8.97 -17.39
C ALA A 44 5.62 -7.81 -16.92
N THR A 45 5.76 -6.75 -17.74
CA THR A 45 6.55 -5.57 -17.36
C THR A 45 5.93 -4.80 -16.20
N LEU A 46 4.61 -4.65 -16.17
CA LEU A 46 3.88 -4.02 -15.07
C LEU A 46 4.06 -4.82 -13.77
N GLN A 47 3.92 -6.15 -13.84
CA GLN A 47 4.12 -7.01 -12.68
C GLN A 47 5.57 -6.94 -12.18
N ALA A 48 6.55 -6.97 -13.08
CA ALA A 48 7.96 -6.85 -12.71
C ALA A 48 8.25 -5.52 -11.99
N ARG A 49 7.68 -4.41 -12.46
CA ARG A 49 7.81 -3.09 -11.80
C ARG A 49 7.14 -3.06 -10.43
N ALA A 50 5.95 -3.64 -10.31
CA ALA A 50 5.25 -3.74 -9.02
C ALA A 50 6.07 -4.56 -8.01
N ASN A 51 6.63 -5.70 -8.45
CA ASN A 51 7.48 -6.54 -7.62
C ASN A 51 8.78 -5.81 -7.20
N ALA A 52 9.43 -5.09 -8.13
CA ALA A 52 10.62 -4.31 -7.82
C ALA A 52 10.33 -3.19 -6.81
N ALA A 53 9.19 -2.52 -6.93
CA ALA A 53 8.75 -1.52 -5.97
C ALA A 53 8.45 -2.11 -4.58
N ALA A 54 7.88 -3.32 -4.53
CA ALA A 54 7.63 -4.04 -3.28
C ALA A 54 8.92 -4.56 -2.62
N ALA A 55 9.92 -4.95 -3.42
CA ALA A 55 11.22 -5.42 -2.95
C ALA A 55 12.16 -4.29 -2.50
N ALA A 56 11.88 -3.04 -2.89
CA ALA A 56 12.69 -1.90 -2.46
C ALA A 56 12.62 -1.77 -0.92
N PRO A 57 13.77 -1.72 -0.21
CA PRO A 57 13.76 -1.53 1.22
C PRO A 57 13.05 -0.22 1.55
N ARG A 58 11.99 -0.30 2.36
CA ARG A 58 11.28 0.89 2.81
C ARG A 58 12.30 1.80 3.50
N PRO A 59 12.34 3.11 3.18
CA PRO A 59 13.26 4.00 3.86
C PRO A 59 13.01 3.90 5.37
N VAL A 60 14.06 3.57 6.12
CA VAL A 60 13.99 3.53 7.58
C VAL A 60 13.69 4.94 8.04
N ARG A 61 12.42 5.19 8.40
CA ARG A 61 12.01 6.48 8.93
C ARG A 61 12.58 6.60 10.33
N VAL A 62 13.69 7.32 10.47
CA VAL A 62 14.21 7.69 11.78
C VAL A 62 13.17 8.57 12.46
N THR A 63 12.62 8.08 13.57
CA THR A 63 11.63 8.82 14.37
C THR A 63 12.25 10.10 14.94
N ALA A 64 11.41 11.09 15.27
CA ALA A 64 11.88 12.31 15.94
C ALA A 64 12.60 11.97 17.27
N TRP A 65 12.07 10.99 18.02
CA TRP A 65 12.70 10.48 19.24
C TRP A 65 14.10 9.91 18.99
N GLN A 66 14.26 9.00 18.02
CA GLN A 66 15.58 8.43 17.65
C GLN A 66 16.57 9.51 17.21
N ARG A 67 16.11 10.54 16.49
CA ARG A 67 16.93 11.69 16.12
C ARG A 67 17.36 12.53 17.33
N SER A 68 16.51 12.63 18.35
CA SER A 68 16.78 13.38 19.57
C SER A 68 17.48 12.58 20.67
N GLN A 69 17.56 11.25 20.55
CA GLN A 69 18.23 10.41 21.55
C GLN A 69 19.70 10.80 21.65
N ARG A 70 20.12 11.14 22.86
CA ARG A 70 21.54 11.36 23.18
C ARG A 70 22.11 10.09 23.80
N GLY A 71 23.41 9.89 23.62
CA GLY A 71 24.12 8.80 24.29
C GLY A 71 23.98 8.90 25.80
N LEU A 72 23.78 7.75 26.47
CA LEU A 72 23.83 7.67 27.92
C LEU A 72 25.22 8.09 28.38
N ARG A 73 25.30 8.98 29.38
CA ARG A 73 26.60 9.42 29.92
C ARG A 73 27.35 8.28 30.61
N ARG A 74 26.63 7.29 31.16
CA ARG A 74 27.16 6.10 31.81
C ARG A 74 26.22 4.92 31.61
N PRO A 75 26.72 3.67 31.52
CA PRO A 75 25.88 2.49 31.56
C PRO A 75 25.07 2.43 32.86
N HIS A 76 23.77 2.18 32.77
CA HIS A 76 22.96 1.83 33.94
C HIS A 76 23.10 0.32 34.19
N VAL A 77 23.51 -0.06 35.40
CA VAL A 77 23.63 -1.47 35.80
C VAL A 77 22.31 -1.90 36.45
N PRO A 78 21.52 -2.79 35.83
CA PRO A 78 20.34 -3.32 36.48
C PRO A 78 20.69 -4.39 37.52
N GLY A 79 20.01 -4.35 38.67
CA GLY A 79 20.17 -5.36 39.72
C GLY A 79 19.38 -5.02 40.99
N PRO A 80 19.22 -6.00 41.91
CA PRO A 80 18.67 -5.77 43.25
C PRO A 80 19.43 -4.63 43.95
N GLY A 81 18.71 -3.69 44.58
CA GLY A 81 19.30 -2.51 45.23
C GLY A 81 19.61 -1.32 44.30
N HIS A 82 19.65 -1.53 42.98
CA HIS A 82 19.92 -0.45 42.01
C HIS A 82 18.67 0.28 41.51
N TRP A 83 17.47 -0.27 41.77
CA TRP A 83 16.19 0.28 41.30
C TRP A 83 15.16 0.57 42.41
N ARG A 84 15.53 0.41 43.69
CA ARG A 84 14.56 0.54 44.81
C ARG A 84 15.14 1.37 45.95
N GLY A 85 14.89 2.68 45.89
CA GLY A 85 15.08 3.64 46.97
C GLY A 85 13.76 4.16 47.56
N PHE A 86 12.65 3.42 47.42
CA PHE A 86 11.41 3.73 48.10
C PHE A 86 11.21 2.73 49.24
N SER A 87 11.54 3.16 50.46
CA SER A 87 11.03 2.58 51.69
C SER A 87 9.78 3.39 52.06
N GLY A 88 8.60 2.83 51.78
CA GLY A 88 7.39 3.19 52.50
C GLY A 88 7.38 2.51 53.86
#